data_AF-A0A1W9KNV0-F1
#
_entry.id   AF-A0A1W9KNV0-F1
#
_cell.length_a   1.000
_cell.length_b   1.000
_cell.length_c   1.000
_cell.angle_alpha   90.00
_cell.angle_beta   90.00
_cell.angle_gamma   90.00
#
_symmetry.space_group_name_H-M   'P 1'
#
loop_
_entity.id
_entity.type
_entity.pdbx_description
1 polymer ?
#
loop_
_entity_poly.entity_id
_entity_poly.type
_entity_poly.pdbx_seq_one_letter_code
_entity_poly.pdbx_strand_id
1 'polypeptide(L)' 'MATTWTQERRQRQRELIQQWQPWAQSTGPRSEAGKAVTARNAFKGGLSGQLRQIRQAMRQQSDMLKRLV' A
#
# COMPACT_ATOMS: atom_id res chain seq x y z
N MET A 1 7.40 24.40 1.83
CA MET A 1 7.46 23.76 0.51
C MET A 1 6.14 24.04 -0.21
N ALA A 2 6.17 24.83 -1.28
CA ALA A 2 4.95 25.12 -2.05
C ALA A 2 4.54 23.85 -2.80
N THR A 3 3.43 23.24 -2.40
CA THR A 3 2.89 22.05 -3.08
C THR A 3 2.58 22.40 -4.53
N THR A 4 3.20 21.67 -5.47
CA THR A 4 3.04 21.75 -6.93
C THR A 4 1.57 21.57 -7.43
N TRP A 5 0.65 21.27 -6.52
CA TRP A 5 -0.77 20.98 -6.73
C TRP A 5 -1.69 22.08 -6.15
N THR A 6 -1.77 23.21 -6.85
CA THR A 6 -2.82 24.20 -6.61
C THR A 6 -4.21 23.63 -6.91
N GLN A 7 -5.26 24.27 -6.39
CA GLN A 7 -6.65 23.86 -6.66
C GLN A 7 -6.99 23.96 -8.15
N GLU A 8 -6.60 25.05 -8.80
CA GLU A 8 -6.79 25.26 -10.24
C GLU A 8 -6.15 24.16 -11.08
N ARG A 9 -4.93 23.73 -10.71
CA ARG A 9 -4.25 22.63 -11.41
C ARG A 9 -4.98 21.30 -11.23
N ARG A 10 -5.47 21.01 -10.02
CA ARG A 10 -6.30 19.82 -9.77
C ARG A 10 -7.59 19.85 -10.58
N GLN A 11 -8.22 21.02 -10.67
CA GLN A 11 -9.44 21.21 -11.44
C GLN A 11 -9.23 20.99 -12.95
N ARG A 12 -8.14 21.54 -13.51
CA ARG A 12 -7.75 21.32 -14.91
C ARG A 12 -7.45 19.85 -15.21
N GLN A 13 -6.73 19.17 -14.32
CA GLN A 13 -6.44 17.75 -14.46
C GLN A 13 -7.71 16.89 -14.35
N ARG A 14 -8.65 17.25 -13.48
CA ARG A 14 -9.97 16.61 -13.40
C ARG A 14 -10.70 16.67 -14.74
N GLU A 15 -10.74 17.84 -15.37
CA GLU A 15 -11.41 18.03 -16.67
C GLU A 15 -10.77 17.18 -17.77
N LEU A 16 -9.44 17.16 -17.85
CA LEU A 16 -8.72 16.31 -18.81
C LEU A 16 -8.98 14.81 -18.59
N ILE A 17 -8.95 14.35 -17.33
CA ILE A 17 -9.24 12.96 -16.99
C ILE A 17 -10.70 12.59 -17.32
N GLN A 18 -11.65 13.51 -17.10
CA GLN A 18 -13.05 13.33 -17.49
C GLN A 18 -13.24 13.31 -19.01
N GLN A 19 -12.41 14.02 -19.77
CA GLN A 19 -12.42 13.99 -21.23
C GLN A 19 -11.85 12.67 -21.75
N TRP A 20 -10.70 12.22 -21.22
CA TRP A 20 -10.02 11.02 -21.70
C TRP A 20 -10.68 9.73 -21.24
N GLN A 21 -11.36 9.75 -20.08
CA GLN A 21 -12.05 8.60 -19.49
C GLN A 21 -11.20 7.32 -19.54
N PRO A 22 -9.97 7.31 -19.02
CA PRO A 22 -9.05 6.17 -19.17
C PRO A 22 -9.63 4.86 -18.61
N TRP A 23 -10.60 4.92 -17.70
CA TRP A 23 -11.33 3.76 -17.20
C TRP A 23 -12.25 3.10 -18.24
N ALA A 24 -12.71 3.82 -19.27
CA ALA A 24 -13.65 3.29 -20.27
C ALA A 24 -13.05 2.13 -21.07
N GLN A 25 -11.72 2.10 -21.23
CA GLN A 25 -11.00 1.01 -21.89
C GLN A 25 -10.36 0.01 -20.90
N SER A 26 -10.48 0.24 -19.59
CA SER A 26 -9.91 -0.64 -18.58
C SER A 26 -10.75 -1.92 -18.48
N THR A 27 -10.16 -3.05 -18.87
CA THR A 27 -10.85 -4.34 -18.96
C THR A 27 -10.48 -5.31 -17.84
N GLY A 28 -9.94 -4.77 -16.74
CA GLY A 28 -9.53 -5.52 -15.57
C GLY A 28 -8.59 -6.70 -15.88
N PRO A 29 -8.31 -7.56 -14.89
CA PRO A 29 -7.63 -8.82 -15.15
C PRO A 29 -8.57 -9.82 -15.85
N ARG A 30 -8.23 -10.21 -17.08
CA ARG A 30 -8.99 -11.21 -17.86
C ARG A 30 -8.61 -12.65 -17.54
N SER A 31 -7.42 -12.89 -16.99
CA SER A 31 -6.93 -14.22 -16.63
C SER A 31 -7.17 -14.54 -15.16
N GLU A 32 -7.30 -15.83 -14.83
CA GLU A 32 -7.41 -16.30 -13.44
C GLU A 32 -6.19 -15.88 -12.60
N ALA A 33 -4.98 -15.97 -13.17
CA ALA A 33 -3.77 -15.47 -12.53
C ALA A 33 -3.86 -13.96 -12.22
N GLY A 34 -4.37 -13.15 -13.16
CA GLY A 34 -4.54 -11.70 -12.96
C GLY A 34 -5.58 -11.37 -11.90
N LYS A 35 -6.67 -12.14 -11.82
CA LYS A 35 -7.70 -12.00 -10.78
C LYS A 35 -7.13 -12.33 -9.41
N ALA A 36 -6.37 -13.42 -9.29
CA ALA A 36 -5.71 -13.83 -8.05
C ALA A 36 -4.73 -12.75 -7.53
N VAL A 37 -3.98 -12.10 -8.43
CA VAL A 37 -3.12 -10.97 -8.06
C VAL A 37 -3.95 -9.78 -7.58
N THR A 38 -4.97 -9.39 -8.34
CA THR A 38 -5.78 -8.20 -8.02
C THR A 38 -6.58 -8.38 -6.73
N ALA A 39 -7.04 -9.59 -6.42
CA ALA A 39 -7.72 -9.91 -5.17
C ALA A 39 -6.87 -9.60 -3.93
N ARG A 40 -5.54 -9.67 -4.05
CA ARG A 40 -4.60 -9.33 -2.96
C ARG A 40 -4.47 -7.82 -2.74
N ASN A 41 -4.86 -6.96 -3.69
CA ASN A 41 -4.72 -5.50 -3.57
C ASN A 41 -5.58 -4.90 -2.44
N ALA A 42 -6.65 -5.60 -2.02
CA ALA A 42 -7.46 -5.22 -0.87
C ALA A 42 -6.69 -5.33 0.46
N PHE A 43 -5.71 -6.25 0.53
CA PHE A 43 -4.87 -6.40 1.70
C PHE A 43 -3.87 -5.25 1.80
N LYS A 44 -4.08 -4.34 2.74
CA LYS A 44 -3.20 -3.19 3.00
C LYS A 44 -2.13 -3.47 4.06
N GLY A 45 -1.91 -4.73 4.41
CA GLY A 45 -1.12 -5.12 5.57
C GLY A 45 -1.91 -4.97 6.88
N GLY A 46 -1.21 -4.96 8.01
CA GLY A 46 -1.78 -4.77 9.35
C GLY A 46 -1.02 -5.56 10.43
N LEU A 47 -0.64 -6.80 10.10
CA LEU A 47 0.08 -7.68 11.02
C LEU A 47 1.56 -7.29 11.19
N SER A 48 2.14 -6.52 10.25
CA SER A 48 3.55 -6.13 10.27
C SER A 48 3.97 -5.36 11.53
N GLY A 49 3.09 -4.51 12.07
CA GLY A 49 3.32 -3.76 13.31
C GLY A 49 3.36 -4.66 14.54
N GLN A 50 2.38 -5.55 14.67
CA GLN A 50 2.31 -6.54 15.75
C GLN A 50 3.50 -7.50 15.69
N LEU A 51 3.85 -8.01 14.51
CA LEU A 51 5.03 -8.87 14.34
C LEU A 51 6.33 -8.14 14.65
N ARG A 52 6.42 -6.82 14.42
CA ARG A 52 7.60 -6.03 14.80
C ARG A 52 7.74 -5.97 16.33
N GLN A 53 6.64 -5.77 17.05
CA GLN A 53 6.65 -5.78 18.52
C GLN A 53 7.05 -7.15 19.07
N ILE A 54 6.48 -8.22 18.54
CA ILE A 54 6.84 -9.60 18.91
C ILE A 54 8.33 -9.86 18.68
N ARG A 55 8.86 -9.48 17.50
CA ARG A 55 10.30 -9.63 17.22
C ARG A 55 11.19 -8.84 18.19
N GLN A 56 10.78 -7.65 18.61
CA GLN A 56 11.52 -6.86 19.59
C GLN A 56 11.52 -7.55 20.96
N ALA A 57 10.36 -8.00 21.43
CA ALA A 57 10.23 -8.72 22.70
C ALA A 57 11.09 -9.99 22.73
N MET A 58 11.07 -10.79 21.66
CA MET A 58 11.90 -12.00 21.56
C MET A 58 13.41 -11.70 21.57
N ARG A 59 13.84 -10.61 20.93
CA ARG A 59 15.24 -10.17 20.97
C ARG A 59 15.65 -9.78 22.39
N GLN A 60 14.83 -8.98 23.08
CA GLN A 60 15.07 -8.59 24.47
C GLN A 60 15.17 -9.80 25.39
N GLN A 61 14.28 -10.79 25.23
CA GLN A 61 14.34 -12.03 25.99
C GLN A 61 15.63 -12.81 25.71
N SER A 62 16.04 -12.94 24.45
CA SER A 62 17.29 -13.63 24.09
C SER A 62 18.52 -12.93 24.66
N ASP A 63 18.55 -11.60 24.60
CA ASP A 63 19.67 -10.82 25.15
C ASP A 63 19.74 -10.93 26.68
N MET A 64 18.59 -11.01 27.36
CA MET A 64 18.55 -11.25 28.81
C MET A 64 19.10 -12.62 29.15
N LEU A 65 18.68 -13.67 28.45
CA LEU A 65 19.17 -15.03 28.69
C LEU A 65 20.69 -15.16 28.48
N LYS A 66 21.23 -14.50 27.44
CA LYS A 66 22.68 -14.45 27.19
C LYS A 66 23.49 -13.71 28.26
N ARG A 67 22.86 -12.91 29.11
CA ARG A 67 23.53 -12.20 30.21
C ARG A 67 23.51 -12.99 31.52
N LEU A 68 22.64 -14.00 31.61
CA LEU A 68 22.47 -14.84 32.79
C LEU A 68 23.33 -16.12 32.73
N VAL A 69 23.87 -16.44 31.56
CA VAL A 69 24.80 -17.54 31.29
C VAL A 69 26.13 -16.94 30.86
#